data_AF-A0A661K066-F1
#
_entry.id   AF-A0A661K066-F1
#
_cell.length_a   1.000
_cell.length_b   1.000
_cell.length_c   1.000
_cell.angle_alpha   90.00
_cell.angle_beta   90.00
_cell.angle_gamma   90.00
#
_symmetry.space_group_name_H-M   'P 1'
#
loop_
_entity.id
_entity.type
_entity.pdbx_description
1 polymer ?
#
loop_
_entity_poly.entity_id
_entity_poly.type
_entity_poly.pdbx_seq_one_letter_code
_entity_poly.pdbx_strand_id
1 'polypeptide(L)'
;MLQLEMIKQMIEFNRTAFDNTFKAMSMVQDQTEEMLLTYMEKAPWMPSEGKKVLKEWLDKCKKARDEYKKIVNDGFKKMEDIFSKSEKEAKKSAEAKSK
;
A
#
# COMPACT_ATOMS: atom_id res chain seq x y z
N MET A 1 12.12 -26.93 2.22
CA MET A 1 12.49 -26.01 1.12
C MET A 1 11.27 -25.67 0.25
N LEU A 2 10.60 -26.64 -0.39
CA LEU A 2 9.36 -26.42 -1.18
C LEU A 2 8.29 -25.53 -0.50
N GLN A 3 7.98 -25.76 0.78
CA GLN A 3 6.99 -24.95 1.51
C GLN A 3 7.41 -23.49 1.70
N LEU A 4 8.70 -23.23 1.96
CA LEU A 4 9.22 -21.87 2.15
C LEU A 4 9.19 -21.08 0.83
N GLU A 5 9.48 -21.77 -0.27
CA GLU A 5 9.50 -21.20 -1.61
C GLU A 5 8.08 -20.84 -2.10
N MET A 6 7.09 -21.72 -1.84
CA MET A 6 5.68 -21.43 -2.11
C MET A 6 5.17 -20.23 -1.30
N ILE A 7 5.56 -20.11 -0.03
CA ILE A 7 5.12 -18.96 0.79
C ILE A 7 5.75 -17.65 0.29
N LYS A 8 7.03 -17.67 -0.11
CA LYS A 8 7.69 -16.50 -0.71
C LYS A 8 6.94 -16.03 -1.97
N GLN A 9 6.61 -16.95 -2.87
CA GLN A 9 5.83 -16.64 -4.08
C GLN A 9 4.44 -16.08 -3.75
N MET A 10 3.78 -16.62 -2.73
CA MET A 10 2.49 -16.09 -2.27
C MET A 10 2.61 -14.64 -1.76
N ILE A 11 3.65 -14.32 -0.99
CA ILE A 11 3.90 -12.96 -0.49
C ILE A 11 4.14 -11.99 -1.65
N GLU A 12 4.99 -12.37 -2.61
CA GLU A 12 5.27 -11.57 -3.81
C GLU A 12 4.02 -11.33 -4.66
N PHE A 13 3.18 -12.37 -4.82
CA PHE A 13 1.90 -12.25 -5.50
C PHE A 13 0.97 -11.26 -4.80
N ASN A 14 0.78 -11.39 -3.49
CA ASN A 14 -0.08 -10.48 -2.72
C ASN A 14 0.42 -9.03 -2.75
N ARG A 15 1.74 -8.82 -2.66
CA ARG A 15 2.37 -7.50 -2.79
C ARG A 15 2.05 -6.89 -4.14
N THR A 16 2.27 -7.64 -5.21
CA THR A 16 2.03 -7.18 -6.60
C THR A 16 0.55 -6.86 -6.83
N ALA A 17 -0.35 -7.74 -6.37
CA ALA A 17 -1.78 -7.52 -6.46
C ALA A 17 -2.20 -6.25 -5.71
N PHE A 18 -1.72 -6.07 -4.47
CA PHE A 18 -1.96 -4.88 -3.68
C PHE A 18 -1.47 -3.61 -4.37
N ASP A 19 -0.21 -3.58 -4.85
CA ASP A 19 0.36 -2.39 -5.48
C ASP A 19 -0.42 -1.98 -6.75
N ASN A 20 -0.82 -2.96 -7.56
CA ASN A 20 -1.59 -2.71 -8.77
C ASN A 20 -3.00 -2.20 -8.45
N THR A 21 -3.72 -2.85 -7.53
CA THR A 21 -5.06 -2.42 -7.11
C THR A 21 -5.02 -1.06 -6.43
N PHE A 22 -4.06 -0.83 -5.54
CA PHE A 22 -3.87 0.46 -4.88
C PHE A 22 -3.61 1.58 -5.90
N LYS A 23 -2.74 1.34 -6.89
CA LYS A 23 -2.46 2.31 -7.96
C LYS A 23 -3.73 2.64 -8.75
N ALA A 24 -4.47 1.63 -9.18
CA ALA A 24 -5.72 1.84 -9.92
C ALA A 24 -6.76 2.63 -9.10
N MET A 25 -6.97 2.27 -7.83
CA MET A 25 -7.89 3.00 -6.96
C MET A 25 -7.43 4.43 -6.69
N SER A 26 -6.12 4.65 -6.49
CA SER A 26 -5.56 5.99 -6.26
C SER A 26 -5.80 6.90 -7.46
N MET A 27 -5.62 6.39 -8.69
CA MET A 27 -5.91 7.14 -9.91
C MET A 27 -7.39 7.54 -10.00
N VAL A 28 -8.32 6.63 -9.69
CA VAL A 28 -9.76 6.93 -9.69
C VAL A 28 -10.12 7.98 -8.64
N GLN A 29 -9.54 7.87 -7.43
CA GLN A 29 -9.73 8.87 -6.38
C GLN A 29 -9.18 10.24 -6.77
N ASP A 30 -7.97 10.29 -7.35
CA ASP A 30 -7.34 11.54 -7.79
C ASP A 30 -8.19 12.23 -8.87
N GLN A 31 -8.70 11.47 -9.85
CA GLN A 31 -9.60 12.00 -10.89
C GLN A 31 -10.93 12.48 -10.31
N THR A 32 -11.50 11.75 -9.36
CA THR A 32 -12.77 12.13 -8.72
C THR A 32 -12.59 13.40 -7.89
N GLU A 33 -11.47 13.53 -7.19
CA GLU A 33 -11.12 14.73 -6.43
C GLU A 33 -10.98 15.94 -7.34
N GLU A 34 -10.24 15.81 -8.45
CA GLU A 34 -10.07 16.90 -9.42
C GLU A 34 -11.42 17.36 -9.99
N MET A 35 -12.29 16.41 -10.35
CA MET A 35 -13.64 16.69 -10.81
C MET A 35 -14.47 17.42 -9.75
N LEU A 36 -14.42 16.96 -8.49
CA LEU A 36 -15.13 17.59 -7.38
C LEU A 36 -14.63 19.01 -7.13
N LEU A 37 -13.31 19.23 -7.10
CA LEU A 37 -12.71 20.54 -6.91
C LEU A 37 -13.13 21.51 -8.02
N THR A 38 -13.06 21.05 -9.28
CA THR A 38 -13.49 21.84 -10.44
C THR A 38 -14.97 22.23 -10.35
N TYR A 39 -15.82 21.30 -9.93
CA TYR A 39 -17.26 21.55 -9.73
C TYR A 39 -17.51 22.56 -8.61
N MET A 40 -16.81 22.42 -7.48
CA MET A 40 -16.92 23.30 -6.31
C MET A 40 -16.40 24.71 -6.58
N GLU A 41 -15.38 24.86 -7.43
CA GLU A 41 -14.88 26.18 -7.83
C GLU A 41 -15.97 27.01 -8.53
N LYS A 42 -16.76 26.35 -9.38
CA LYS A 42 -17.86 26.95 -10.14
C LYS A 42 -19.18 27.05 -9.36
N ALA A 43 -19.28 26.49 -8.16
CA ALA A 43 -20.50 26.48 -7.36
C ALA A 43 -20.77 27.85 -6.71
N PRO A 44 -21.84 28.59 -7.10
CA PRO A 44 -22.16 29.90 -6.53
C PRO A 44 -22.74 29.81 -5.11
N TRP A 45 -23.23 28.64 -4.71
CA TRP A 45 -23.83 28.38 -3.40
C TRP A 45 -22.80 28.04 -2.30
N MET A 46 -21.51 27.89 -2.65
CA MET A 46 -20.46 27.48 -1.72
C MET A 46 -19.57 28.67 -1.34
N PRO A 47 -19.55 29.12 -0.06
CA PRO A 47 -18.64 30.15 0.42
C PRO A 47 -17.17 29.75 0.35
N SER A 48 -16.27 30.73 0.33
CA SER A 48 -14.80 30.52 0.29
C SER A 48 -14.28 29.65 1.45
N GLU A 49 -14.81 29.85 2.66
CA GLU A 49 -14.46 29.07 3.85
C GLU A 49 -14.76 27.57 3.65
N GLY A 50 -15.94 27.26 3.08
CA GLY A 50 -16.34 25.89 2.77
C GLY A 50 -15.43 25.23 1.73
N LYS A 51 -15.02 25.98 0.70
CA LYS A 51 -14.05 25.50 -0.31
C LYS A 51 -12.70 25.18 0.33
N LYS A 52 -12.24 25.99 1.30
CA LYS A 52 -10.99 25.76 2.03
C LYS A 52 -11.07 24.49 2.88
N VAL A 53 -12.12 24.33 3.68
CA VAL A 53 -12.34 23.14 4.51
C VAL A 53 -12.40 21.87 3.66
N LEU A 54 -13.06 21.92 2.51
CA LEU A 54 -13.11 20.79 1.57
C LEU A 54 -11.71 20.42 1.05
N LYS A 55 -10.93 21.42 0.60
CA LYS A 55 -9.54 21.19 0.13
C LYS A 55 -8.67 20.56 1.23
N GLU A 56 -8.75 21.08 2.45
CA GLU A 56 -8.00 20.53 3.60
C GLU A 56 -8.44 19.09 3.93
N TRP A 57 -9.73 18.77 3.80
CA TRP A 57 -10.24 17.42 4.01
C TRP A 57 -9.73 16.45 2.94
N LEU A 58 -9.77 16.85 1.67
CA LEU A 58 -9.24 16.06 0.56
C LEU A 58 -7.75 15.78 0.71
N ASP A 59 -6.96 16.79 1.11
CA ASP A 59 -5.54 16.62 1.41
C ASP A 59 -5.29 15.64 2.55
N LYS A 60 -6.13 15.66 3.61
CA LYS A 60 -6.05 14.68 4.70
C LYS A 60 -6.38 13.27 4.22
N CYS A 61 -7.39 13.11 3.36
CA CYS A 61 -7.74 11.82 2.76
C CYS A 61 -6.59 11.26 1.91
N LYS A 62 -5.95 12.09 1.08
CA LYS A 62 -4.75 11.72 0.31
C LYS A 62 -3.60 11.27 1.20
N LYS A 63 -3.30 12.03 2.27
CA LYS A 63 -2.27 11.65 3.24
C LYS A 63 -2.57 10.32 3.93
N ALA A 64 -3.81 10.13 4.40
CA ALA A 64 -4.23 8.88 5.03
C ALA A 64 -4.10 7.67 4.08
N ARG A 65 -4.42 7.86 2.79
CA ARG A 65 -4.23 6.85 1.75
C ARG A 65 -2.75 6.48 1.58
N ASP A 66 -1.86 7.47 1.54
CA ASP A 66 -0.43 7.24 1.37
C ASP A 66 0.20 6.57 2.60
N GLU A 67 -0.24 6.96 3.80
CA GLU A 67 0.13 6.32 5.07
C GLU A 67 -0.31 4.85 5.11
N TYR A 68 -1.53 4.56 4.65
CA TYR A 68 -2.03 3.19 4.54
C TYR A 68 -1.13 2.34 3.62
N LYS A 69 -0.77 2.85 2.44
CA LYS A 69 0.18 2.15 1.54
C LYS A 69 1.51 1.87 2.23
N LYS A 70 2.05 2.86 2.95
CA LYS A 70 3.30 2.70 3.68
C LYS A 70 3.21 1.58 4.71
N ILE A 71 2.14 1.55 5.51
CA ILE A 71 1.91 0.51 6.52
C ILE A 71 1.87 -0.89 5.88
N VAL A 72 1.14 -1.04 4.77
CA VAL A 72 1.04 -2.32 4.07
C VAL A 72 2.40 -2.75 3.49
N ASN A 73 3.13 -1.83 2.87
CA ASN A 73 4.46 -2.10 2.31
C ASN A 73 5.49 -2.49 3.38
N ASP A 74 5.45 -1.83 4.54
CA ASP A 74 6.26 -2.19 5.70
C ASP A 74 5.88 -3.59 6.22
N GLY A 75 4.59 -3.95 6.18
CA GLY A 75 4.09 -5.29 6.50
C GLY A 75 4.70 -6.37 5.59
N PHE A 76 4.63 -6.17 4.27
CA PHE A 76 5.23 -7.11 3.32
C PHE A 76 6.74 -7.24 3.51
N LYS A 77 7.44 -6.12 3.74
CA LYS A 77 8.89 -6.14 4.01
C LYS A 77 9.23 -6.94 5.27
N LYS A 78 8.47 -6.74 6.35
CA LYS A 78 8.64 -7.53 7.58
C LYS A 78 8.42 -9.03 7.34
N MET A 79 7.43 -9.40 6.54
CA MET A 79 7.22 -10.80 6.17
C MET A 79 8.42 -11.35 5.40
N GLU A 80 8.91 -10.65 4.38
CA GLU A 80 10.11 -11.05 3.62
C GLU A 80 11.35 -11.22 4.50
N ASP A 81 11.56 -10.31 5.46
CA ASP A 81 12.68 -10.37 6.41
C ASP A 81 12.59 -11.60 7.32
N ILE A 82 11.40 -11.90 7.85
CA ILE A 82 11.14 -13.09 8.69
C ILE A 82 11.39 -14.36 7.86
N PHE A 83 10.85 -14.43 6.65
CA PHE A 83 11.03 -15.60 5.78
C PHE A 83 12.49 -15.82 5.38
N SER A 84 13.20 -14.74 5.05
CA SER A 84 14.63 -14.81 4.71
C SER A 84 15.49 -15.30 5.88
N LYS A 85 15.13 -14.96 7.12
CA LYS A 85 15.80 -15.49 8.33
C LYS A 85 15.51 -16.98 8.50
N SER A 86 14.25 -17.39 8.41
CA SER A 86 13.84 -18.79 8.52
C SER A 86 14.49 -19.68 7.45
N GLU A 87 14.65 -19.19 6.22
CA GLU A 87 15.34 -19.91 5.15
C GLU A 87 16.82 -20.13 5.46
N LYS A 88 17.52 -19.10 5.97
CA LYS A 88 18.93 -19.19 6.38
C LYS A 88 19.12 -20.18 7.54
N GLU A 89 18.22 -20.18 8.51
CA GLU A 89 18.25 -21.10 9.65
C GLU A 89 18.02 -22.56 9.20
N ALA A 90 17.06 -22.78 8.30
CA ALA A 90 16.79 -24.10 7.73
C ALA A 90 18.01 -24.66 6.96
N LYS A 91 18.70 -23.82 6.17
CA LYS A 91 19.92 -24.22 5.44
C LYS A 91 21.06 -24.59 6.39
N LYS A 92 21.32 -23.77 7.41
CA LYS A 92 22.36 -24.06 8.43
C LYS A 92 22.11 -25.39 9.17
N SER A 93 20.85 -25.68 9.52
CA SER A 93 20.48 -26.93 10.20
C SER A 93 20.68 -28.17 9.30
N ALA A 94 20.40 -28.04 8.00
CA ALA A 94 20.62 -29.12 7.04
C ALA A 94 22.13 -29.41 6.83
N GLU A 95 22.96 -28.38 6.72
CA GLU A 95 24.43 -28.51 6.60
C GLU A 95 25.06 -29.14 7.84
N ALA A 96 24.59 -28.78 9.05
CA ALA A 96 25.09 -29.34 10.30
C ALA A 96 24.75 -30.83 10.49
N LYS A 97 23.64 -31.32 9.92
CA LYS A 97 23.24 -32.73 9.94
C LYS A 97 23.93 -33.60 8.89
N SER A 98 24.58 -32.97 7.91
CA SER A 98 25.31 -33.64 6.83
C SER A 98 26.81 -33.82 7.12
N LYS A 99 27.28 -33.34 8.28
CA LYS A 99 28.64 -33.56 8.81
C LYS A 99 28.56 -34.54 9.98
#